data_AF-A0A067DAK6-F1
#
_entry.id   AF-A0A067DAK6-F1
#
_cell.length_a   1.000
_cell.length_b   1.000
_cell.length_c   1.000
_cell.angle_alpha   90.00
_cell.angle_beta   90.00
_cell.angle_gamma   90.00
#
_symmetry.space_group_name_H-M   'P 1'
#
loop_
_entity.id
_entity.type
_entity.pdbx_description
1 polymer ?
#
loop_
_entity_poly.entity_id
_entity_poly.type
_entity_poly.pdbx_seq_one_letter_code
_entity_poly.pdbx_strand_id
1 'polypeptide(L)'
;MVQSEDKATKEKGVPDFWFIAMESHHELRQNIVRHDQGALKYLTDIKWCRINDSEGFKLEFTFGPNPYFKNSVLEKTYRMIDETDIVLEEAIGTVIHWYPGQCWIEKAERSFFNFFEPLEVPTDVEGFE
;
A
#
# COMPACT_ATOMS: atom_id res chain seq x y z
N MET A 1 47.27 -19.34 0.88
CA MET A 1 46.63 -18.05 1.22
C MET A 1 45.13 -18.27 1.09
N VAL A 2 44.40 -18.07 2.19
CA VAL A 2 42.95 -18.28 2.28
C VAL A 2 42.29 -17.01 1.76
N GLN A 3 41.49 -17.09 0.71
CA GLN A 3 40.62 -15.99 0.31
C GLN A 3 39.32 -16.13 1.12
N SER A 4 39.18 -15.27 2.12
CA SER A 4 37.98 -15.10 2.93
C SER A 4 36.90 -14.40 2.09
N GLU A 5 35.71 -15.00 2.06
CA GLU A 5 34.49 -14.45 1.47
C GLU A 5 34.13 -13.11 2.11
N ASP A 6 34.01 -12.05 1.29
CA ASP A 6 33.34 -10.81 1.66
C ASP A 6 31.83 -11.08 1.79
N LYS A 7 31.42 -11.59 2.95
CA LYS A 7 30.02 -11.47 3.40
C LYS A 7 29.81 -10.01 3.79
N ALA A 8 29.48 -9.19 2.79
CA ALA A 8 28.87 -7.89 3.00
C ALA A 8 27.59 -8.10 3.83
N THR A 9 27.71 -7.93 5.15
CA THR A 9 26.56 -7.73 6.02
C THR A 9 25.89 -6.45 5.56
N LYS A 10 24.92 -6.57 4.66
CA LYS A 10 23.93 -5.51 4.37
C LYS A 10 23.49 -4.97 5.72
N GLU A 11 23.81 -3.71 6.00
CA GLU A 11 23.37 -3.05 7.22
C GLU A 11 21.85 -3.22 7.30
N LYS A 12 21.41 -3.97 8.31
CA LYS A 12 19.99 -4.10 8.60
C LYS A 12 19.59 -2.74 9.15
N GLY A 13 18.89 -1.94 8.34
CA GLY A 13 18.28 -0.69 8.80
C GLY A 13 17.35 -0.92 9.99
N VAL A 14 16.61 0.12 10.40
CA VAL A 14 15.71 0.00 11.56
C VAL A 14 14.64 -1.08 11.29
N PRO A 15 14.56 -2.15 12.10
CA PRO A 15 13.54 -3.18 11.94
C PRO A 15 12.13 -2.59 12.06
N ASP A 16 11.20 -3.09 11.24
CA ASP A 16 9.79 -2.70 11.23
C ASP A 16 9.57 -1.17 11.08
N PHE A 17 10.54 -0.43 10.53
CA PHE A 17 10.53 1.04 10.49
C PHE A 17 9.21 1.62 10.00
N TRP A 18 8.74 1.19 8.82
CA TRP A 18 7.50 1.71 8.23
C TRP A 18 6.26 1.30 9.01
N PHE A 19 6.22 0.07 9.52
CA PHE A 19 5.13 -0.36 10.39
C PHE A 19 5.05 0.53 11.64
N ILE A 20 6.17 0.74 12.33
CA ILE A 20 6.24 1.58 13.53
C ILE A 20 5.87 3.03 13.20
N ALA A 21 6.35 3.57 12.08
CA ALA A 21 6.04 4.93 11.64
C ALA A 21 4.53 5.10 11.39
N MET A 22 3.90 4.17 10.68
CA MET A 22 2.47 4.20 10.40
C MET A 22 1.62 3.98 11.66
N GLU A 23 2.01 3.05 12.54
CA GLU A 23 1.31 2.79 13.81
C GLU A 23 1.41 3.97 14.79
N SER A 24 2.49 4.77 14.70
CA SER A 24 2.67 5.97 15.52
C SER A 24 1.83 7.16 15.04
N HIS A 25 1.37 7.15 13.80
CA HIS A 25 0.55 8.22 13.23
C HIS A 25 -0.92 8.04 13.58
N HIS A 26 -1.54 9.03 14.23
CA HIS A 26 -2.89 8.93 14.78
C HIS A 26 -3.94 8.46 13.77
N GLU A 27 -3.94 9.02 12.56
CA GLU A 27 -4.94 8.71 11.52
C GLU A 27 -4.67 7.35 10.86
N LEU A 28 -3.40 6.99 10.65
CA LEU A 28 -3.05 5.73 9.99
C LEU A 28 -3.28 4.55 10.94
N ARG A 29 -2.93 4.71 12.22
CA ARG A 29 -3.14 3.68 13.26
C ARG A 29 -4.58 3.22 13.34
N GLN A 30 -5.54 4.13 13.18
CA GLN A 30 -6.96 3.76 13.22
C GLN A 30 -7.36 2.80 12.09
N ASN A 31 -6.64 2.83 10.97
CA ASN A 31 -6.89 1.95 9.84
C ASN A 31 -6.12 0.63 9.91
N ILE A 32 -5.16 0.49 10.84
CA ILE A 32 -4.35 -0.70 11.02
C ILE A 32 -4.98 -1.57 12.13
N VAL A 33 -5.55 -2.71 11.76
CA VAL A 33 -6.05 -3.69 12.74
C VAL A 33 -5.00 -4.76 13.04
N ARG A 34 -5.22 -5.55 14.10
CA ARG A 34 -4.30 -6.61 14.57
C ARG A 34 -3.79 -7.51 13.46
N HIS A 35 -4.67 -7.76 12.50
CA HIS A 35 -4.47 -8.63 11.38
C HIS A 35 -3.51 -8.08 10.31
N ASP A 36 -3.47 -6.77 10.14
CA ASP A 36 -2.62 -6.09 9.16
C ASP A 36 -1.16 -6.02 9.61
N GLN A 37 -0.96 -5.94 10.93
CA GLN A 37 0.35 -5.72 11.56
C GLN A 37 1.40 -6.74 11.09
N GLY A 38 1.01 -7.99 10.94
CA GLY A 38 1.91 -9.06 10.50
C GLY A 38 2.46 -8.82 9.10
N ALA A 39 1.61 -8.38 8.17
CA ALA A 39 2.00 -8.07 6.80
C ALA A 39 2.77 -6.74 6.70
N LEU A 40 2.35 -5.71 7.45
CA LEU A 40 2.98 -4.39 7.45
C LEU A 40 4.42 -4.42 7.98
N LYS A 41 4.81 -5.39 8.81
CA LYS A 41 6.22 -5.58 9.20
C LYS A 41 7.15 -5.92 8.03
N TYR A 42 6.61 -6.40 6.91
CA TYR A 42 7.36 -6.66 5.69
C TYR A 42 7.41 -5.44 4.76
N LEU A 43 6.79 -4.31 5.11
CA LEU A 43 6.86 -3.07 4.36
C LEU A 43 8.27 -2.48 4.46
N THR A 44 8.98 -2.43 3.34
CA THR A 44 10.37 -1.98 3.26
C THR A 44 10.51 -0.57 2.72
N ASP A 45 9.55 -0.09 1.93
CA ASP A 45 9.59 1.25 1.36
C ASP A 45 8.19 1.80 1.05
N ILE A 46 8.03 3.12 1.15
CA ILE A 46 6.84 3.84 0.67
C ILE A 46 7.33 5.00 -0.20
N LYS A 47 6.93 5.01 -1.46
CA LYS A 47 7.28 6.08 -2.41
C LYS A 47 6.05 6.84 -2.85
N TRP A 48 6.24 8.14 -3.03
CA TRP A 48 5.30 8.99 -3.75
C TRP A 48 5.89 9.34 -5.10
N CYS A 49 5.09 9.22 -6.16
CA CYS A 49 5.47 9.49 -7.53
C CYS A 49 4.39 10.35 -8.20
N ARG A 50 4.77 11.46 -8.83
CA ARG A 50 3.84 12.21 -9.69
C ARG A 50 3.57 11.44 -10.98
N ILE A 51 2.32 11.40 -11.42
CA ILE A 51 1.92 10.82 -12.71
C ILE A 51 1.78 11.98 -13.69
N ASN A 52 2.82 12.20 -14.49
CA ASN A 52 2.94 13.36 -15.39
C ASN A 52 2.72 14.69 -14.64
N ASP A 53 2.93 15.83 -15.30
CA ASP A 53 2.90 17.12 -14.60
C ASP A 53 1.49 17.62 -14.26
N SER A 54 0.42 16.89 -14.60
CA SER A 54 -0.96 17.31 -14.35
C SER A 54 -1.99 16.19 -14.15
N GLU A 55 -1.59 14.91 -14.17
CA GLU A 55 -2.55 13.78 -14.23
C GLU A 55 -2.70 13.06 -12.88
N GLY A 56 -2.05 13.55 -11.83
CA GLY A 56 -2.19 13.06 -10.46
C GLY A 56 -0.94 12.43 -9.88
N PHE A 57 -1.10 11.45 -8.98
CA PHE A 57 0.02 10.84 -8.26
C PHE A 57 -0.24 9.38 -7.89
N LYS A 58 0.85 8.67 -7.59
CA LYS A 58 0.87 7.28 -7.16
C LYS A 58 1.62 7.13 -5.85
N LEU A 59 1.10 6.29 -4.97
CA LEU A 59 1.79 5.77 -3.79
C LEU A 59 2.18 4.32 -4.06
N GLU A 60 3.46 4.00 -3.88
CA GLU A 60 4.00 2.64 -4.03
C GLU A 60 4.48 2.13 -2.67
N PHE A 61 3.93 1.01 -2.22
CA PHE A 61 4.27 0.33 -0.99
C PHE A 61 5.04 -0.94 -1.34
N THR A 62 6.36 -0.94 -1.09
CA THR A 62 7.23 -2.07 -1.41
C THR A 62 7.32 -3.03 -0.25
N PHE A 63 7.06 -4.30 -0.49
CA PHE A 63 7.13 -5.36 0.51
C PHE A 63 8.26 -6.33 0.21
N GLY A 64 8.95 -6.77 1.27
CA GLY A 64 9.83 -7.94 1.20
C GLY A 64 9.03 -9.24 1.02
N PRO A 65 9.71 -10.37 0.73
CA PRO A 65 9.09 -11.69 0.71
C PRO A 65 8.37 -11.95 2.05
N ASN A 66 7.09 -12.28 1.98
CA ASN A 66 6.21 -12.39 3.15
C ASN A 66 5.21 -13.55 2.98
N PRO A 67 4.62 -14.07 4.07
CA PRO A 67 3.71 -15.21 4.02
C PRO A 67 2.24 -14.82 3.75
N TYR A 68 1.94 -13.55 3.43
CA TYR A 68 0.57 -13.04 3.35
C TYR A 68 0.04 -12.95 1.93
N PHE A 69 0.83 -12.37 1.01
CA PHE A 69 0.45 -12.19 -0.39
C PHE A 69 1.67 -12.28 -1.32
N LYS A 70 1.39 -12.46 -2.62
CA LYS A 70 2.43 -12.63 -3.66
C LYS A 70 3.06 -11.31 -4.13
N ASN A 71 2.33 -10.21 -4.06
CA ASN A 71 2.76 -8.91 -4.57
C ASN A 71 4.04 -8.44 -3.85
N SER A 72 5.01 -7.91 -4.61
CA SER A 72 6.18 -7.22 -4.05
C SER A 72 5.96 -5.72 -3.92
N VAL A 73 5.01 -5.16 -4.66
CA VAL A 73 4.62 -3.75 -4.59
C VAL A 73 3.10 -3.67 -4.63
N LEU A 74 2.51 -2.87 -3.74
CA LEU A 74 1.11 -2.46 -3.78
C LEU A 74 1.05 -0.97 -4.13
N GLU A 75 0.24 -0.63 -5.11
CA GLU A 75 0.11 0.73 -5.62
C GLU A 75 -1.29 1.27 -5.39
N LYS A 76 -1.38 2.55 -5.00
CA LYS A 76 -2.60 3.35 -5.06
C LYS A 76 -2.35 4.56 -5.93
N THR A 77 -3.09 4.65 -7.03
CA THR A 77 -3.02 5.72 -8.02
C THR A 77 -4.24 6.61 -7.89
N TYR A 78 -4.02 7.91 -7.82
CA TYR A 78 -5.04 8.95 -7.85
C TYR A 78 -4.88 9.75 -9.15
N ARG A 79 -5.88 9.68 -10.03
CA ARG A 79 -5.97 10.50 -11.24
C ARG A 79 -6.75 11.76 -10.94
N MET A 80 -6.22 12.90 -11.37
CA MET A 80 -6.80 14.21 -11.08
C MET A 80 -7.23 14.88 -12.38
N ILE A 81 -8.40 15.53 -12.38
CA ILE A 81 -8.92 16.26 -13.56
C ILE A 81 -8.16 17.58 -13.76
N ASP A 82 -7.81 18.25 -12.66
CA ASP A 82 -7.07 19.51 -12.64
C ASP A 82 -6.20 19.59 -11.36
N GLU A 83 -5.02 20.18 -11.48
CA GLU A 83 -4.11 20.43 -10.36
C GLU A 83 -4.57 21.57 -9.47
N THR A 84 -5.28 22.56 -10.00
CA THR A 84 -5.71 23.72 -9.21
C THR A 84 -6.92 23.44 -8.34
N ASP A 85 -7.86 22.62 -8.83
CA ASP A 85 -9.13 22.37 -8.14
C ASP A 85 -9.16 21.03 -7.37
N ILE A 86 -8.05 20.26 -7.36
CA ILE A 86 -7.89 18.97 -6.66
C ILE A 86 -9.14 18.09 -6.82
N VAL A 87 -9.64 17.95 -8.05
CA VAL A 87 -10.80 17.10 -8.34
C VAL A 87 -10.31 15.70 -8.68
N LEU A 88 -10.63 14.74 -7.79
CA LEU A 88 -10.31 13.32 -7.99
C LEU A 88 -11.21 12.74 -9.08
N GLU A 89 -10.60 12.27 -10.17
CA GLU A 89 -11.28 11.55 -11.25
C GLU A 89 -11.46 10.08 -10.89
N GLU A 90 -10.37 9.43 -10.50
CA GLU A 90 -10.32 7.99 -10.33
C GLU A 90 -9.27 7.61 -9.27
N ALA A 91 -9.59 6.62 -8.44
CA ALA A 91 -8.64 6.03 -7.50
C ALA A 91 -8.49 4.53 -7.76
N ILE A 92 -7.35 4.15 -8.34
CA ILE A 92 -7.04 2.78 -8.74
C ILE A 92 -6.09 2.16 -7.72
N GLY A 93 -6.48 1.04 -7.13
CA GLY A 93 -5.63 0.29 -6.23
C GLY A 93 -5.21 -1.07 -6.78
N THR A 94 -4.07 -1.57 -6.32
CA THR A 94 -3.56 -2.89 -6.72
C THR A 94 -4.40 -4.00 -6.11
N VAL A 95 -4.84 -4.95 -6.95
CA VAL A 95 -5.45 -6.20 -6.48
C VAL A 95 -4.40 -7.01 -5.71
N ILE A 96 -4.71 -7.32 -4.44
CA ILE A 96 -3.82 -8.08 -3.57
C ILE A 96 -4.04 -9.58 -3.79
N HIS A 97 -2.98 -10.29 -4.14
CA HIS A 97 -3.01 -11.73 -4.37
C HIS A 97 -2.64 -12.49 -3.09
N TRP A 98 -3.60 -12.60 -2.17
CA TRP A 98 -3.46 -13.30 -0.89
C TRP A 98 -3.10 -14.78 -1.08
N TYR A 99 -2.25 -15.31 -0.20
CA TYR A 99 -2.01 -16.74 -0.12
C TYR A 99 -3.21 -17.47 0.52
N PRO A 100 -3.40 -18.78 0.23
CA PRO A 100 -4.42 -19.59 0.89
C PRO A 100 -4.30 -19.50 2.42
N GLY A 101 -5.43 -19.29 3.10
CA GLY A 101 -5.47 -19.13 4.55
C GLY A 101 -5.17 -17.71 5.06
N GLN A 102 -4.89 -16.75 4.17
CA GLN A 102 -4.74 -15.31 4.50
C GLN A 102 -5.88 -14.45 3.92
N CYS A 103 -6.79 -15.04 3.14
CA CYS A 103 -8.00 -14.37 2.59
C CYS A 103 -8.95 -13.80 3.65
N TRP A 104 -8.72 -14.07 4.94
CA TRP A 104 -9.51 -13.46 6.00
C TRP A 104 -9.12 -11.98 6.22
N ILE A 105 -7.93 -11.54 5.78
CA ILE A 105 -7.54 -10.12 5.75
C ILE A 105 -8.35 -9.37 4.68
N GLU A 106 -8.53 -10.00 3.51
CA GLU A 106 -9.39 -9.50 2.42
C GLU A 106 -10.85 -9.34 2.85
N LYS A 107 -11.34 -10.25 3.69
CA LYS A 107 -12.75 -10.25 4.15
C LYS A 107 -12.99 -9.42 5.40
N ALA A 108 -11.97 -8.73 5.92
CA ALA A 108 -12.13 -7.92 7.11
C ALA A 108 -12.90 -6.63 6.76
N GLU A 109 -14.02 -6.39 7.42
CA GLU A 109 -14.81 -5.15 7.28
C GLU A 109 -13.98 -3.88 7.53
N ARG A 110 -12.88 -4.01 8.28
CA ARG A 110 -11.91 -2.95 8.54
C ARG A 110 -10.50 -3.51 8.47
N SER A 111 -9.75 -3.10 7.46
CA SER A 111 -8.35 -3.46 7.22
C SER A 111 -7.64 -2.31 6.53
N PHE A 112 -6.37 -2.09 6.86
CA PHE A 112 -5.53 -1.11 6.15
C PHE A 112 -5.46 -1.44 4.66
N PHE A 113 -5.47 -2.72 4.30
CA PHE A 113 -5.33 -3.18 2.92
C PHE A 113 -6.55 -2.85 2.05
N ASN A 114 -7.70 -2.51 2.65
CA ASN A 114 -8.87 -2.00 1.93
C ASN A 114 -8.57 -0.64 1.28
N PHE A 115 -7.50 0.04 1.70
CA PHE A 115 -6.96 1.21 1.00
C PHE A 115 -6.67 0.94 -0.48
N PHE A 116 -6.29 -0.29 -0.85
CA PHE A 116 -6.00 -0.68 -2.22
C PHE A 116 -7.21 -1.23 -2.98
N GLU A 117 -8.39 -1.27 -2.36
CA GLU A 117 -9.60 -1.63 -3.09
C GLU A 117 -9.98 -0.49 -4.04
N PRO A 118 -10.43 -0.80 -5.27
CA PRO A 118 -11.00 0.18 -6.17
C PRO A 118 -12.18 0.88 -5.49
N LEU A 119 -12.31 2.20 -5.64
CA LEU A 119 -13.54 2.88 -5.24
C LEU A 119 -14.65 2.45 -6.20
N GLU A 120 -15.72 1.86 -5.67
CA GLU A 120 -16.94 1.68 -6.45
C GLU A 120 -17.53 3.08 -6.70
N VAL A 121 -17.50 3.55 -7.94
CA VAL A 121 -18.26 4.73 -8.33
C VAL A 121 -19.73 4.33 -8.26
N PRO A 122 -20.58 4.99 -7.46
CA PRO A 122 -22.00 4.69 -7.45
C PRO A 122 -22.54 4.85 -8.88
N THR A 123 -23.10 3.78 -9.44
CA THR A 123 -23.69 3.77 -10.78
C THR A 123 -24.99 4.58 -10.88
N ASP A 124 -25.43 5.16 -9.76
CA ASP A 124 -26.76 5.77 -9.62
C ASP A 124 -26.67 7.29 -9.79
N VAL A 125 -26.29 7.72 -11.00
CA VAL A 125 -26.64 9.04 -11.54
C VAL A 125 -27.50 8.88 -12.79
N GLU A 126 -28.47 7.97 -12.75
CA GLU A 126 -29.62 8.05 -13.65
C GLU A 126 -30.76 8.77 -12.92
N GLY A 127 -31.05 10.01 -13.32
CA GLY A 127 -32.31 10.67 -12.95
C GLY A 127 -32.22 12.13 -12.55
N PHE A 128 -31.66 12.98 -13.39
CA PHE A 128 -32.12 14.37 -13.50
C PHE A 128 -32.17 14.75 -14.98
N GLU A 129 -33.23 14.29 -15.65
CA GLU A 129 -33.85 15.04 -16.76
C GLU A 129 -34.96 15.93 -16.19
#